data_AF-A0A7V6GD27-F1
#
_entry.id   AF-A0A7V6GD27-F1
#
_cell.length_a   1.000
_cell.length_b   1.000
_cell.length_c   1.000
_cell.angle_alpha   90.00
_cell.angle_beta   90.00
_cell.angle_gamma   90.00
#
_symmetry.space_group_name_H-M   'P 1'
#
loop_
_entity.id
_entity.type
_entity.pdbx_description
1 polymer ?
#
loop_
_entity_poly.entity_id
_entity_poly.type
_entity_poly.pdbx_seq_one_letter_code
_entity_poly.pdbx_strand_id
1 'polypeptide(L)' 'MQVKCSLCGKVEEITKIHKDYAKLAKNQSAPYFCEYCSFRVKTQAKEAQFPPKPI' A
#
# COMPACT_ATOMS: atom_id res chain seq x y z
N MET A 1 -16.14 -3.89 -1.50
CA MET A 1 -15.32 -4.61 -2.50
C MET A 1 -14.18 -5.27 -1.76
N GLN A 2 -14.10 -6.60 -1.79
CA GLN A 2 -12.97 -7.29 -1.16
C GLN A 2 -11.74 -7.20 -2.04
N VAL A 3 -10.61 -6.79 -1.44
CA VAL A 3 -9.35 -6.60 -2.15
C VAL A 3 -8.25 -7.25 -1.34
N LYS A 4 -7.36 -7.95 -2.05
CA LYS A 4 -6.22 -8.62 -1.45
C LYS A 4 -4.97 -7.75 -1.57
N CYS A 5 -4.27 -7.53 -0.45
CA CYS A 5 -2.97 -6.88 -0.43
C CYS A 5 -1.95 -7.70 -1.22
N SER A 6 -1.26 -7.07 -2.18
CA SER A 6 -0.24 -7.70 -3.01
C SER A 6 1.07 -8.00 -2.26
N LEU A 7 1.29 -7.41 -1.08
CA LEU A 7 2.49 -7.63 -0.26
C LEU A 7 2.32 -8.74 0.78
N CYS A 8 1.26 -8.67 1.59
CA CYS A 8 1.04 -9.61 2.70
C CYS A 8 -0.12 -10.57 2.49
N GLY A 9 -0.92 -10.40 1.42
CA GLY A 9 -2.06 -11.24 1.13
C GLY A 9 -3.30 -11.01 2.00
N LYS A 10 -3.28 -10.02 2.91
CA LYS A 10 -4.45 -9.65 3.74
C LYS A 10 -5.61 -9.23 2.85
N VAL A 11 -6.81 -9.76 3.13
CA VAL A 11 -8.05 -9.38 2.44
C VAL A 11 -8.73 -8.31 3.28
N GLU A 12 -9.05 -7.18 2.66
CA GLU A 12 -9.75 -6.07 3.31
C GLU A 12 -10.97 -5.68 2.48
N GLU A 13 -12.03 -5.24 3.16
CA GLU A 13 -13.22 -4.75 2.51
C GLU A 13 -13.13 -3.24 2.30
N ILE A 14 -13.00 -2.84 1.04
CA ILE A 14 -12.90 -1.44 0.64
C ILE A 14 -14.29 -0.93 0.26
N THR A 15 -14.72 0.14 0.92
CA THR A 15 -15.97 0.88 0.63
C THR A 15 -15.72 2.04 -0.33
N LYS A 16 -16.79 2.61 -0.90
CA LYS A 16 -16.72 3.75 -1.86
C LYS A 16 -16.03 5.00 -1.30
N ILE A 17 -15.91 5.10 0.02
CA ILE A 17 -15.31 6.24 0.74
C ILE A 17 -13.77 6.10 0.80
N HIS A 18 -13.24 4.91 0.59
CA HIS A 18 -11.81 4.67 0.67
C HIS A 18 -11.07 5.35 -0.50
N LYS A 19 -9.92 5.97 -0.22
CA LYS A 19 -9.11 6.68 -1.23
C LYS A 19 -8.73 5.80 -2.43
N ASP A 20 -8.53 4.52 -2.17
CA ASP A 20 -8.10 3.55 -3.19
C ASP A 20 -9.27 2.94 -3.98
N TYR A 21 -10.52 3.16 -3.55
CA TYR A 21 -11.70 2.62 -4.22
C TYR A 21 -11.78 3.11 -5.67
N ALA A 22 -11.57 4.41 -5.92
CA ALA A 22 -11.64 4.96 -7.27
C ALA A 22 -10.57 4.37 -8.21
N LYS A 23 -9.40 4.03 -7.67
CA LYS A 23 -8.30 3.43 -8.45
C LYS A 23 -8.56 1.96 -8.76
N LEU A 24 -9.02 1.21 -7.77
CA LEU A 24 -9.32 -0.21 -7.89
C LEU A 24 -10.60 -0.48 -8.68
N ALA A 25 -11.58 0.43 -8.61
CA ALA A 25 -12.79 0.37 -9.43
C ALA A 25 -12.50 0.67 -10.90
N LYS A 26 -11.52 1.54 -11.20
CA LYS A 26 -11.07 1.80 -12.57
C LYS A 26 -10.21 0.67 -13.13
N ASN A 27 -9.34 0.09 -12.30
CA ASN A 27 -8.43 -0.99 -12.68
C ASN A 27 -8.44 -2.08 -11.61
N GLN A 28 -9.21 -3.15 -11.83
CA GLN A 28 -9.31 -4.28 -10.88
C GLN A 28 -7.98 -5.03 -10.72
N SER A 29 -7.08 -4.94 -11.68
CA SER A 29 -5.73 -5.53 -11.63
C SER A 29 -4.69 -4.61 -10.99
N ALA A 30 -5.07 -3.41 -10.53
CA ALA A 30 -4.12 -2.51 -9.88
C ALA A 30 -3.62 -3.11 -8.56
N PRO A 31 -2.31 -3.05 -8.28
CA PRO A 31 -1.76 -3.56 -7.02
C PRO A 31 -2.32 -2.75 -5.86
N TYR A 32 -2.84 -3.46 -4.85
CA TYR A 32 -3.31 -2.89 -3.61
C TYR A 32 -2.33 -3.21 -2.48
N PHE A 33 -2.04 -2.23 -1.65
CA PHE A 33 -1.26 -2.43 -0.43
C PHE A 33 -2.11 -2.02 0.76
N CYS A 34 -2.25 -2.92 1.73
CA CYS A 34 -2.91 -2.59 2.99
C CYS A 34 -2.13 -1.49 3.72
N GLU A 35 -2.80 -0.83 4.66
CA GLU A 35 -2.25 0.33 5.37
C GLU A 35 -0.90 0.02 6.03
N TYR A 36 -0.78 -1.15 6.65
CA TYR A 36 0.45 -1.62 7.28
C TYR A 36 1.61 -1.77 6.29
N CYS A 37 1.36 -2.44 5.16
CA CYS A 37 2.39 -2.65 4.14
C CYS A 37 2.76 -1.32 3.45
N SER A 38 1.79 -0.44 3.22
CA SER A 38 2.01 0.90 2.69
C SER A 38 2.90 1.73 3.62
N PHE A 39 2.64 1.68 4.94
CA PHE A 39 3.48 2.33 5.93
C PHE A 39 4.90 1.76 5.94
N ARG A 40 5.03 0.43 5.97
CA ARG A 40 6.34 -0.25 5.95
C ARG A 40 7.19 0.15 4.75
N VAL A 41 6.61 0.13 3.54
CA VAL A 41 7.32 0.51 2.31
C VAL A 41 7.75 1.98 2.37
N LYS A 42 6.88 2.88 2.87
CA LYS A 42 7.24 4.30 3.04
C LYS A 42 8.39 4.50 4.02
N THR A 43 8.40 3.78 5.15
CA THR A 43 9.48 3.87 6.13
C THR A 43 10.79 3.39 5.54
N GLN A 44 10.80 2.22 4.90
CA GLN A 44 12.00 1.67 4.24
C GLN A 44 12.52 2.59 3.12
N ALA A 45 11.62 3.16 2.31
CA ALA A 45 12.02 4.10 1.27
C ALA A 45 12.66 5.37 1.85
N LYS A 46 12.14 5.89 2.97
CA LYS A 46 12.75 7.04 3.66
C LYS A 46 14.13 6.69 4.21
N GLU A 47 14.28 5.55 4.87
CA GLU A 47 15.57 5.08 5.38
C GLU A 47 16.61 4.93 4.27
N ALA A 48 16.20 4.40 3.10
CA ALA A 48 17.07 4.26 1.94
C ALA A 48 17.46 5.62 1.32
N GLN A 49 16.58 6.63 1.38
CA GLN A 49 16.85 7.97 0.87
C GLN A 49 17.77 8.79 1.78
N PHE A 50 17.73 8.54 3.08
CA PHE A 50 18.59 9.19 4.07
C PHE A 50 19.53 8.16 4.69
N PRO A 51 20.51 7.64 3.92
CA PRO A 51 21.51 6.76 4.49
C PRO A 51 22.22 7.50 5.65
N PRO A 52 22.53 6.81 6.76
CA PRO A 52 23.26 7.44 7.86
C PRO A 52 24.55 8.03 7.32
N LYS A 53 24.84 9.28 7.70
CA LYS A 53 26.09 9.94 7.31
C LYS A 53 27.26 9.02 7.69
N PRO A 54 28.23 8.79 6.79
CA PRO A 54 29.43 8.07 7.14
C PRO A 54 30.05 8.71 8.39
N ILE A 55 30.42 7.88 9.36
CA ILE A 55 31.03 8.27 10.64
C ILE A 55 32.33 9.03 10.41
#